data_AF-A0A8T4VV29-F1
#
_entry.id   AF-A0A8T4VV29-F1
#
_cell.length_a   1.000
_cell.length_b   1.000
_cell.length_c   1.000
_cell.angle_alpha   90.00
_cell.angle_beta   90.00
_cell.angle_gamma   90.00
#
_symmetry.space_group_name_H-M   'P 1'
#
loop_
_entity.id
_entity.type
_entity.pdbx_description
1 polymer ?
#
loop_
_entity_poly.entity_id
_entity_poly.type
_entity_poly.pdbx_seq_one_letter_code
_entity_poly.pdbx_strand_id
1 'polypeptide(L)' 'DVLIAEQVFTDKNGNVKPFTNRDVEHLVKTVIKLEKNSPGCRQATIMKHRAQPEGKTALFHITQKGLN' A
#
# COMPACT_ATOMS: atom_id res chain seq x y z
N ASP A 1 16.96 -1.21 7.60
CA ASP A 1 15.75 -0.67 6.95
C ASP A 1 14.59 -0.61 7.93
N VAL A 2 13.64 0.29 7.69
CA VAL A 2 12.44 0.46 8.54
C VAL A 2 11.21 0.18 7.70
N LEU A 3 10.33 -0.69 8.19
CA LEU A 3 9.03 -0.98 7.60
C LEU A 3 7.94 -0.49 8.55
N ILE A 4 6.99 0.26 8.00
CA ILE A 4 5.85 0.79 8.75
C ILE A 4 4.59 0.29 8.05
N ALA A 5 3.64 -0.23 8.83
CA ALA A 5 2.31 -0.55 8.37
C ALA A 5 1.33 0.48 8.91
N GLU A 6 0.47 1.00 8.03
CA GLU A 6 -0.49 2.05 8.39
C GLU A 6 -1.90 1.62 8.05
N GLN A 7 -2.84 2.05 8.88
CA GLN A 7 -4.27 1.87 8.63
C GLN A 7 -4.79 2.99 7.72
N VAL A 8 -5.91 2.70 7.06
CA VAL A 8 -6.61 3.64 6.18
C VAL A 8 -8.04 3.85 6.66
N PHE A 9 -8.62 4.97 6.27
CA PHE A 9 -10.04 5.27 6.45
C PHE A 9 -10.67 5.71 5.12
N THR A 10 -11.99 5.61 5.04
CA THR A 10 -12.76 6.15 3.91
C THR A 10 -13.22 7.55 4.28
N ASP A 11 -12.82 8.55 3.49
CA ASP A 11 -13.27 9.93 3.70
C ASP A 11 -14.73 10.13 3.27
N LYS A 12 -15.27 11.33 3.54
CA LYS A 12 -16.68 11.67 3.22
C LYS A 12 -17.01 11.59 1.72
N ASN A 13 -15.99 11.62 0.86
CA ASN A 13 -16.14 11.53 -0.59
C ASN A 13 -15.95 10.10 -1.11
N GLY A 14 -15.78 9.12 -0.21
CA GLY A 14 -15.57 7.71 -0.57
C GLY A 14 -14.12 7.37 -0.90
N ASN A 15 -13.16 8.29 -0.73
CA ASN A 15 -11.76 8.00 -1.04
C ASN A 15 -11.07 7.32 0.14
N VAL A 16 -10.31 6.27 -0.15
CA VAL A 16 -9.45 5.60 0.83
C VAL A 16 -8.20 6.45 1.05
N LYS A 17 -7.96 6.87 2.31
CA LYS A 17 -6.81 7.69 2.70
C LYS A 17 -6.07 7.08 3.89
N PRO A 18 -4.74 7.20 3.96
CA PRO A 18 -3.99 6.81 5.15
C PRO A 18 -4.32 7.73 6.32
N PHE A 19 -4.19 7.23 7.55
CA PHE A 19 -4.30 8.06 8.78
C PHE A 19 -3.15 9.07 8.94
N THR A 20 -2.16 8.95 8.09
CA THR A 20 -0.90 9.67 8.13
C THR A 20 -1.08 11.13 7.72
N ASN A 21 -0.41 12.01 8.46
CA ASN A 21 -0.39 13.44 8.16
C ASN A 21 0.58 13.75 6.99
N ARG A 22 0.45 14.94 6.42
CA ARG A 22 1.29 15.38 5.28
C ARG A 22 2.79 15.36 5.60
N ASP A 23 3.17 15.50 6.86
CA ASP A 23 4.59 15.56 7.26
C ASP A 23 5.32 14.23 7.07
N VAL A 24 4.66 13.12 7.41
CA VAL A 24 5.23 11.77 7.23
C VAL A 24 5.38 11.43 5.74
N GLU A 25 4.54 11.98 4.87
CA GLU A 25 4.65 11.81 3.42
C GLU A 25 6.03 12.25 2.89
N HIS A 26 6.62 13.32 3.44
CA HIS A 26 7.95 13.79 3.04
C HIS A 26 9.10 12.90 3.52
N LEU A 27 8.91 12.22 4.66
CA LEU A 27 9.89 11.32 5.25
C LEU A 27 9.93 9.97 4.51
N VAL A 28 8.76 9.45 4.13
CA VAL A 28 8.66 8.14 3.47
C VAL A 28 9.11 8.20 2.02
N LYS A 29 10.01 7.28 1.66
CA LYS A 29 10.60 7.17 0.30
C LYS A 29 9.97 6.07 -0.54
N THR A 30 9.17 5.20 0.06
CA THR A 30 8.44 4.13 -0.61
C THR A 30 7.09 3.93 0.04
N VAL A 31 6.02 4.02 -0.75
CA VAL A 31 4.65 3.76 -0.30
C VAL A 31 4.05 2.71 -1.20
N ILE A 32 3.58 1.62 -0.59
CA ILE A 32 2.89 0.52 -1.28
C ILE A 32 1.46 0.45 -0.75
N LYS A 33 0.48 0.55 -1.64
CA LYS A 33 -0.93 0.33 -1.32
C LYS A 33 -1.25 -1.15 -1.48
N LEU A 34 -1.86 -1.74 -0.45
CA LEU A 34 -2.29 -3.13 -0.46
C LEU A 34 -3.82 -3.19 -0.54
N GLU A 35 -4.34 -3.85 -1.57
CA GLU A 35 -5.77 -3.96 -1.82
C GLU A 35 -6.21 -5.43 -1.86
N LYS A 36 -7.41 -5.69 -1.36
CA LYS A 36 -8.04 -7.01 -1.48
C LYS A 36 -8.71 -7.09 -2.86
N ASN A 37 -8.15 -7.93 -3.74
CA ASN A 37 -8.72 -8.16 -5.06
C ASN A 37 -9.78 -9.28 -5.02
N SER A 38 -9.43 -10.43 -4.41
CA SER A 38 -10.34 -11.57 -4.23
C SER A 38 -9.97 -12.36 -2.96
N PRO A 39 -10.73 -13.39 -2.57
CA PRO A 39 -10.34 -14.28 -1.47
C PRO A 39 -8.93 -14.85 -1.69
N GLY A 40 -8.05 -14.73 -0.71
CA GLY A 40 -6.65 -15.20 -0.81
C GLY A 40 -5.69 -14.36 -1.68
N CYS A 41 -6.19 -13.58 -2.65
CA CYS A 41 -5.38 -12.74 -3.54
C CYS A 41 -5.39 -11.27 -3.12
N ARG A 42 -4.24 -10.61 -3.25
CA ARG A 42 -4.02 -9.21 -2.94
C ARG A 42 -3.29 -8.54 -4.09
N GLN A 43 -3.51 -7.24 -4.24
CA GLN A 43 -2.76 -6.40 -5.17
C GLN A 43 -1.89 -5.42 -4.37
N ALA A 44 -0.61 -5.34 -4.71
CA ALA A 44 0.30 -4.30 -4.28
C ALA A 44 0.46 -3.28 -5.40
N THR A 45 0.26 -2.00 -5.11
CA THR A 45 0.44 -0.89 -6.06
C THR A 45 1.50 0.06 -5.51
N ILE A 46 2.50 0.42 -6.33
CA ILE A 46 3.48 1.44 -5.97
C ILE A 46 2.79 2.81 -6.00
N MET A 47 2.61 3.44 -4.85
CA MET A 47 2.07 4.80 -4.76
C MET A 47 3.17 5.86 -4.78
N LYS A 48 4.37 5.50 -4.33
CA LYS A 48 5.54 6.38 -4.32
C LYS A 48 6.79 5.53 -4.31
N HIS A 49 7.74 5.79 -5.21
CA HIS A 49 9.08 5.21 -5.16
C HIS A 49 10.08 6.09 -5.92
N ARG A 50 11.31 6.22 -5.42
CA ARG A 50 12.32 7.10 -6.02
C ARG A 50 12.91 6.62 -7.36
N ALA A 51 12.74 5.34 -7.70
CA ALA A 51 13.40 4.70 -8.85
C ALA A 51 12.50 3.72 -9.64
N GLN A 52 11.19 3.69 -9.35
CA GLN A 52 10.23 2.83 -10.05
C GLN A 52 9.00 3.68 -10.39
N PRO A 53 8.32 3.42 -11.52
CA PRO A 53 7.09 4.11 -11.84
C PRO A 53 6.01 3.90 -10.78
N GLU A 54 5.31 4.97 -10.43
CA GLU A 54 4.07 4.89 -9.66
C GLU A 54 2.98 4.20 -10.48
N GLY A 55 2.03 3.57 -9.80
CA GLY A 55 0.95 2.80 -10.41
C GLY A 55 1.34 1.39 -10.85
N LYS A 56 2.63 1.01 -10.82
CA LYS A 56 3.04 -0.38 -11.09
C LYS A 56 2.41 -1.32 -10.06
N THR A 57 1.81 -2.41 -10.53
CA THR A 57 1.09 -3.38 -9.70
C THR A 57 1.75 -4.75 -9.70
N ALA A 58 1.50 -5.51 -8.62
CA ALA A 58 1.80 -6.93 -8.52
C ALA A 58 0.67 -7.64 -7.78
N LEU A 59 0.29 -8.83 -8.25
CA LEU A 59 -0.63 -9.71 -7.53
C LEU A 59 0.17 -10.70 -6.70
N PHE A 60 -0.31 -10.98 -5.49
CA PHE A 60 0.28 -11.99 -4.61
C PHE A 60 -0.79 -12.70 -3.80
N HIS A 61 -0.47 -13.91 -3.35
CA HIS A 61 -1.34 -14.72 -2.51
C HIS A 61 -0.83 -14.78 -1.09
N ILE A 62 -1.76 -14.73 -0.14
CA ILE A 62 -1.47 -15.05 1.26
C ILE A 62 -1.80 -16.52 1.47
N THR A 63 -0.75 -17.31 1.65
CA THR A 63 -0.82 -18.76 1.89
C THR A 63 -0.53 -19.07 3.36
N GLN A 64 -0.69 -20.32 3.76
CA GLN A 64 -0.29 -20.78 5.10
C GLN A 64 1.23 -20.62 5.37
N LYS A 65 2.05 -20.48 4.32
CA LYS A 65 3.50 -20.28 4.42
C LYS A 65 3.92 -18.81 4.28
N GLY A 66 2.98 -17.88 4.18
CA GLY A 66 3.24 -16.46 3.94
C GLY A 66 2.91 -16.05 2.50
N LEU A 67 3.74 -15.18 1.92
CA LEU A 67 3.52 -14.58 0.59
C LEU A 67 3.99 -15.51 -0.54
N ASN A 68 3.20 -15.60 -1.61
CA ASN A 68 3.55 -16.26 -2.88
C ASN A 68 3.19 -15.34 -4.06
#